data_AF-A0A2P6RKP0-F1
#
_entry.id   AF-A0A2P6RKP0-F1
#
_cell.length_a   1.000
_cell.length_b   1.000
_cell.length_c   1.000
_cell.angle_alpha   90.00
_cell.angle_beta   90.00
_cell.angle_gamma   90.00
#
_symmetry.space_group_name_H-M   'P 1'
#
loop_
_entity.id
_entity.type
_entity.pdbx_description
1 polymer ?
#
loop_
_entity_poly.entity_id
_entity_poly.type
_entity_poly.pdbx_seq_one_letter_code
_entity_poly.pdbx_strand_id
1 'polypeptide(L)' 'MDSYTHGIHPIPNMEKFYEDAASSTSVVKPPLVRRPSGRPKSVRMKSAAEGGTRRRIKCGRCGELGRHNKITCTAPI' A
#
# COMPACT_ATOMS: atom_id res chain seq x y z
N MET A 1 31.16 25.22 32.81
CA MET A 1 30.60 24.13 33.63
C MET A 1 29.10 24.19 33.40
N ASP A 2 28.64 23.54 32.31
CA ASP A 2 27.38 23.91 31.63
C ASP A 2 26.35 22.78 31.64
N SER A 3 26.49 21.84 32.59
CA SER A 3 25.74 20.59 32.64
C SER A 3 24.24 20.74 32.91
N TYR A 4 23.76 21.95 33.26
CA TYR A 4 22.35 22.23 33.55
C TYR A 4 21.85 23.56 32.95
N THR A 5 22.39 23.94 31.80
CA THR A 5 21.96 25.16 31.07
C THR A 5 20.53 25.10 30.56
N HIS A 6 19.96 23.89 30.41
CA HIS A 6 18.61 23.70 29.90
C HIS A 6 17.66 23.29 31.03
N GLY A 7 16.57 24.04 31.21
CA GLY A 7 15.55 23.78 32.22
C GLY A 7 14.68 22.58 31.86
N ILE A 8 14.32 21.78 32.87
CA ILE A 8 13.35 20.69 32.70
C ILE A 8 11.96 21.31 32.66
N HIS A 9 11.29 21.18 31.51
CA HIS A 9 9.90 21.62 31.35
C HIS A 9 8.92 20.51 31.76
N PRO A 10 7.76 20.86 32.34
CA PRO A 10 6.73 19.89 32.67
C PRO A 10 6.23 19.22 31.39
N ILE A 11 5.92 17.92 31.51
CA ILE A 11 5.30 17.16 30.43
C ILE A 11 3.92 17.79 30.16
N PRO A 12 3.61 18.20 28.91
CA PRO A 12 2.33 18.81 28.59
C PRO A 12 1.18 17.85 28.86
N ASN A 13 0.02 18.39 29.25
CA ASN A 13 -1.17 17.60 29.54
C ASN A 13 -1.61 16.79 28.29
N MET A 14 -1.57 15.47 28.41
CA MET A 14 -1.93 14.54 27.33
C MET A 14 -3.42 14.62 26.96
N GLU A 15 -4.32 14.97 27.88
CA GLU A 15 -5.75 15.16 27.56
C GLU A 15 -5.96 16.30 26.57
N LYS A 16 -5.24 17.41 26.76
CA LYS A 16 -5.28 18.55 25.85
C LYS A 16 -4.79 18.16 24.44
N PHE A 17 -3.83 17.25 24.34
CA PHE A 17 -3.36 16.75 23.06
C PHE A 17 -4.45 15.99 22.30
N TYR A 18 -5.27 15.19 22.99
CA TYR A 18 -6.41 14.50 22.37
C TYR A 18 -7.54 15.45 22.00
N GLU A 19 -7.83 16.46 22.83
CA GLU A 19 -8.81 17.52 22.54
C GLU A 19 -8.42 18.33 21.30
N ASP A 20 -7.15 18.73 21.20
CA ASP A 20 -6.60 19.47 20.05
C ASP A 20 -6.58 18.59 18.78
N ALA A 21 -6.24 17.31 18.91
CA ALA A 21 -6.27 16.35 17.80
C ALA A 21 -7.70 16.04 17.33
N ALA A 22 -8.66 15.93 18.26
CA ALA A 22 -10.07 15.72 17.95
C ALA A 22 -10.74 16.96 17.33
N SER A 23 -10.31 18.15 17.76
CA SER A 23 -10.74 19.43 17.19
C SER A 23 -10.05 19.77 15.87
N SER A 24 -8.94 19.09 15.55
CA SER A 24 -8.24 19.25 14.28
C SER A 24 -9.09 18.73 13.12
N THR A 25 -9.40 19.61 12.17
CA THR A 25 -10.19 19.28 10.97
C THR A 25 -9.40 18.41 9.98
N SER A 26 -8.11 18.20 10.24
CA SER A 26 -7.18 17.46 9.39
C SER A 26 -7.13 15.98 9.78
N VAL A 27 -8.00 15.16 9.19
CA VAL A 27 -7.88 13.70 9.27
C VAL A 27 -6.61 13.27 8.55
N VAL A 28 -5.59 12.85 9.30
CA VAL A 28 -4.36 12.27 8.74
C VAL A 28 -4.71 10.91 8.12
N LYS A 29 -4.85 10.89 6.80
CA LYS A 29 -5.06 9.64 6.06
C LYS A 29 -3.72 8.89 5.96
N PRO A 30 -3.76 7.54 5.92
CA PRO A 30 -2.58 6.77 5.57
C PRO A 30 -2.00 7.25 4.24
N PRO A 31 -0.67 7.22 4.07
CA PRO A 31 -0.04 7.66 2.85
C PRO A 31 -0.55 6.84 1.66
N LEU A 32 -0.80 7.51 0.54
CA LEU A 32 -1.21 6.90 -0.74
C LEU A 32 -0.03 6.22 -1.44
N VAL A 33 0.65 5.31 -0.73
CA VAL A 33 1.77 4.55 -1.27
C VAL A 33 1.28 3.28 -1.96
N ARG A 34 1.88 2.96 -3.11
CA ARG A 34 1.75 1.61 -3.68
C ARG A 34 2.25 0.60 -2.66
N ARG A 35 1.52 -0.50 -2.53
CA ARG A 35 1.94 -1.62 -1.69
C ARG A 35 3.32 -2.11 -2.17
N PRO A 36 4.34 -2.16 -1.30
CA PRO A 36 5.68 -2.57 -1.71
C PRO A 36 5.68 -4.01 -2.20
N SER A 37 6.61 -4.34 -3.11
CA SER A 37 6.88 -5.73 -3.48
C SER A 37 7.25 -6.53 -2.23
N GLY A 38 6.77 -7.77 -2.13
CA GLY A 38 7.02 -8.65 -0.98
C GLY A 38 5.94 -8.62 0.11
N ARG A 39 5.19 -7.51 0.28
CA ARG A 39 4.08 -7.51 1.25
C ARG A 39 2.93 -8.37 0.70
N PRO A 40 2.43 -9.37 1.46
CA PRO A 40 1.33 -10.23 1.01
C PRO A 40 0.10 -9.39 0.70
N LYS A 41 -0.69 -9.82 -0.29
CA LYS A 41 -1.96 -9.18 -0.65
C LYS A 41 -2.97 -9.33 0.49
N SER A 42 -3.86 -8.34 0.65
CA SER A 42 -4.98 -8.44 1.60
C SER A 42 -5.97 -9.52 1.17
N VAL A 43 -6.11 -9.72 -0.15
CA VAL A 43 -6.91 -10.81 -0.72
C VAL A 43 -5.96 -11.91 -1.22
N ARG A 44 -6.17 -13.13 -0.70
CA ARG A 44 -5.45 -14.34 -1.13
C ARG A 44 -5.80 -14.68 -2.58
N MET A 45 -4.81 -15.15 -3.34
CA MET A 45 -5.04 -15.74 -4.66
C MET A 45 -5.50 -17.19 -4.49
N LYS A 46 -6.73 -17.50 -4.91
CA LYS A 46 -7.27 -18.87 -4.90
C LYS A 46 -6.56 -19.73 -5.94
N SER A 47 -6.32 -20.99 -5.60
CA SER A 47 -5.88 -22.01 -6.55
C SER A 47 -7.01 -22.44 -7.48
N ALA A 48 -6.70 -23.16 -8.57
CA ALA A 48 -7.74 -23.66 -9.48
C ALA A 48 -8.72 -24.62 -8.78
N ALA A 49 -8.23 -25.46 -7.85
CA ALA A 49 -9.06 -26.38 -7.07
C ALA A 49 -10.04 -25.65 -6.14
N GLU A 50 -9.68 -24.44 -5.67
CA GLU A 50 -10.55 -23.59 -4.85
C GLU A 50 -11.46 -22.66 -5.70
N GLY A 51 -11.55 -22.89 -7.01
CA GLY A 51 -12.32 -22.04 -7.92
C GLY A 51 -11.63 -20.72 -8.30
N GLY A 52 -10.30 -20.66 -8.18
CA GLY A 52 -9.50 -19.50 -8.57
C GLY A 52 -9.38 -19.36 -10.09
N THR A 53 -9.92 -18.28 -10.63
CA THR A 53 -9.77 -17.95 -12.06
C THR A 53 -8.44 -17.24 -12.32
N ARG A 54 -7.61 -17.80 -13.20
CA ARG A 54 -6.44 -17.08 -13.74
C ARG A 54 -6.92 -15.96 -14.66
N ARG A 55 -6.48 -14.72 -14.42
CA ARG A 55 -6.87 -13.55 -15.23
C ARG A 55 -6.37 -13.72 -16.66
N ARG A 56 -7.23 -13.40 -17.63
CA ARG A 56 -6.81 -13.20 -19.03
C ARG A 56 -6.05 -11.88 -19.12
N ILE A 57 -4.96 -11.85 -19.88
CA ILE A 57 -4.14 -10.67 -20.09
C ILE A 57 -4.23 -10.24 -21.55
N LYS A 58 -4.15 -8.93 -21.81
CA LYS A 58 -4.05 -8.41 -23.18
C LYS A 58 -2.63 -8.62 -23.69
N CYS A 59 -2.49 -9.34 -24.79
CA CYS A 59 -1.20 -9.54 -25.42
C CYS A 59 -0.69 -8.24 -26.06
N GLY A 60 0.56 -7.86 -25.76
CA GLY A 60 1.17 -6.68 -26.37
C GLY A 60 1.61 -6.85 -27.82
N ARG A 61 1.58 -8.07 -28.38
CA ARG A 61 1.88 -8.35 -29.79
C ARG A 61 0.60 -8.42 -30.62
N CYS A 62 -0.27 -9.39 -30.37
CA CYS A 62 -1.50 -9.58 -31.15
C CYS A 62 -2.72 -8.79 -30.64
N GLY A 63 -2.63 -8.14 -29.47
CA GLY A 63 -3.74 -7.38 -28.91
C GLY A 63 -4.88 -8.22 -28.30
N GLU A 64 -4.87 -9.54 -28.49
CA GLU A 64 -5.92 -10.43 -27.99
C GLU A 64 -5.89 -10.64 -26.47
N LEU A 65 -7.06 -10.89 -25.88
CA LEU A 65 -7.20 -11.30 -24.49
C LEU A 65 -6.97 -12.81 -24.37
N GLY A 66 -5.80 -13.18 -23.87
CA GLY A 66 -5.37 -14.57 -23.81
C GLY A 66 -4.68 -14.95 -22.50
N ARG A 67 -4.10 -16.16 -22.51
CA ARG A 67 -3.21 -16.66 -21.46
C ARG A 67 -1.73 -16.48 -21.82
N HIS A 68 -1.44 -15.83 -22.94
CA HIS A 68 -0.09 -15.59 -23.42
C HIS A 68 0.24 -14.10 -23.31
N ASN A 69 1.52 -13.79 -23.14
CA ASN A 69 2.03 -12.43 -23.15
C ASN A 69 2.77 -12.16 -24.47
N LYS A 70 3.34 -10.95 -24.63
CA LYS A 70 4.14 -10.60 -25.83
C LYS A 70 5.29 -11.59 -26.09
N ILE A 71 5.90 -12.12 -25.02
CA ILE A 71 7.07 -13.03 -25.08
C ILE A 71 6.64 -14.42 -25.57
N THR A 72 5.54 -14.95 -25.07
CA THR A 72 5.01 -16.29 -25.42
C THR A 72 3.97 -16.25 -26.53
N CYS A 73 3.86 -15.14 -27.26
CA CYS A 73 2.87 -15.00 -28.34
C CYS A 73 3.34 -15.76 -29.58
N THR A 74 2.46 -16.60 -30.12
CA THR A 74 2.69 -17.39 -31.34
C THR A 74 2.10 -16.75 -32.59
N ALA A 75 1.48 -15.58 -32.49
CA ALA A 75 0.99 -14.84 -33.64
C ALA A 75 2.15 -14.49 -34.58
N PRO A 76 1.93 -14.53 -35.90
CA PRO A 76 2.92 -14.06 -36.87
C PRO A 76 3.29 -12.60 -36.57
N ILE A 77 4.55 -12.26 -36.88
CA ILE A 77 5.08 -10.90 -36.77
C ILE A 77 4.63 -10.09 -37.97
#